data_AF-A0A354B3Y0-F1
#
_entry.id   AF-A0A354B3Y0-F1
#
_cell.length_a   1.000
_cell.length_b   1.000
_cell.length_c   1.000
_cell.angle_alpha   90.00
_cell.angle_beta   90.00
_cell.angle_gamma   90.00
#
_symmetry.space_group_name_H-M   'P 1'
#
loop_
_entity.id
_entity.type
_entity.pdbx_description
1 polymer ?
#
loop_
_entity_poly.entity_id
_entity_poly.type
_entity_poly.pdbx_seq_one_letter_code
_entity_poly.pdbx_strand_id
1 'polypeptide(L)'
;MDYLLVHAAITICIAAVAAAAATIAMRPLRAARQAERLARAQRDFHRQRELLEAKFIERAAATGKPRGLRWVDVEFDDDVLYARDKKTRRLKA
;
A
#
# COMPACT_ATOMS: atom_id res chain seq x y z
N MET A 1 0.81 47.76 23.37
CA MET A 1 0.02 46.71 22.70
C MET A 1 0.80 46.06 21.56
N ASP A 2 1.69 46.79 20.89
CA ASP A 2 2.40 46.33 19.69
C ASP A 2 3.45 45.24 19.95
N TYR A 3 4.14 45.27 21.09
CA TYR A 3 5.14 44.25 21.44
C TYR A 3 4.55 42.83 21.57
N LEU A 4 3.35 42.71 22.17
CA LEU A 4 2.68 41.41 22.31
C LEU A 4 2.27 40.85 20.93
N LEU A 5 1.82 41.71 20.02
CA LEU A 5 1.49 41.31 18.64
C LEU A 5 2.73 40.87 17.86
N VAL A 6 3.84 41.59 17.99
CA VAL A 6 5.11 41.24 17.33
C VAL A 6 5.67 39.92 17.86
N HIS A 7 5.65 39.70 19.17
CA HIS A 7 6.09 38.43 19.76
C HIS A 7 5.20 37.27 19.34
N ALA A 8 3.88 37.45 19.30
CA ALA A 8 2.96 36.44 18.80
C ALA A 8 3.20 36.12 17.31
N ALA A 9 3.48 37.12 16.48
CA ALA A 9 3.80 36.90 15.07
C ALA A 9 5.10 36.10 14.89
N ILE A 10 6.15 36.44 15.65
CA ILE A 10 7.44 35.75 15.59
C ILE A 10 7.29 34.28 16.02
N THR A 11 6.58 34.00 17.12
CA THR A 11 6.39 32.62 17.59
C THR A 11 5.61 31.77 16.59
N ILE A 12 4.57 32.33 15.96
CA ILE A 12 3.82 31.65 14.91
C ILE A 12 4.71 31.37 13.69
N CYS A 13 5.53 32.33 13.25
CA CYS A 13 6.46 32.13 12.14
C CYS A 13 7.46 31.01 12.43
N ILE A 14 8.07 31.00 13.62
CA ILE A 14 9.02 29.96 14.02
C ILE A 14 8.34 28.59 14.07
N ALA A 15 7.14 28.51 14.67
CA ALA A 15 6.39 27.27 14.74
C ALA A 15 6.03 26.74 13.34
N ALA A 16 5.62 27.63 12.43
CA ALA A 16 5.30 27.26 11.05
C ALA A 16 6.53 26.72 10.29
N VAL A 17 7.69 27.37 10.43
CA VAL A 17 8.94 26.92 9.81
C VAL A 17 9.40 25.58 10.39
N ALA A 18 9.36 25.43 11.72
CA ALA A 18 9.72 24.18 12.38
C ALA A 18 8.80 23.03 11.94
N ALA A 19 7.49 23.27 11.83
CA ALA A 19 6.54 22.27 11.33
C ALA A 19 6.84 21.89 9.88
N ALA A 20 7.08 22.87 9.01
CA ALA A 20 7.44 22.62 7.62
C ALA A 20 8.74 21.78 7.51
N ALA A 21 9.79 22.16 8.24
CA ALA A 21 11.05 21.42 8.27
C ALA A 21 10.86 19.97 8.75
N ALA A 22 10.11 19.77 9.84
CA ALA A 22 9.80 18.44 10.36
C ALA A 22 9.02 17.60 9.33
N THR A 23 8.03 18.18 8.65
CA THR A 23 7.27 17.44 7.62
C THR A 23 8.17 16.97 6.49
N ILE A 24 9.10 17.82 6.01
CA ILE A 24 10.05 17.51 4.94
C ILE A 24 11.01 16.41 5.40
N ALA A 25 11.59 16.55 6.58
CA ALA A 25 12.54 15.59 7.15
C ALA A 25 11.91 14.19 7.35
N MET A 26 10.61 14.13 7.65
CA MET A 26 9.88 12.86 7.83
C MET A 26 9.47 12.17 6.52
N ARG A 27 9.49 12.86 5.36
CA ARG A 27 9.09 12.25 4.07
C ARG A 27 9.89 11.01 3.69
N PRO A 28 11.24 11.00 3.71
CA PRO A 28 12.01 9.81 3.34
C PRO A 28 11.73 8.63 4.28
N LEU A 29 11.60 8.90 5.59
CA LEU A 29 11.29 7.85 6.57
C LEU A 29 9.91 7.22 6.31
N ARG A 30 8.91 8.04 6.01
CA ARG A 30 7.57 7.54 5.65
C ARG A 30 7.59 6.73 4.36
N ALA A 31 8.34 7.17 3.35
CA ALA A 31 8.51 6.45 2.09
C ALA A 31 9.21 5.10 2.30
N ALA A 32 10.30 5.06 3.07
CA ALA A 32 11.03 3.85 3.40
C ALA A 32 10.13 2.82 4.12
N ARG A 33 9.36 3.25 5.12
CA ARG A 33 8.40 2.38 5.82
C ARG A 33 7.31 1.84 4.89
N GLN A 34 6.85 2.63 3.92
CA GLN A 34 5.87 2.17 2.93
C GLN A 34 6.48 1.14 1.98
N ALA A 35 7.71 1.35 1.52
CA ALA A 35 8.44 0.42 0.67
C ALA A 35 8.68 -0.92 1.39
N GLU A 36 9.10 -0.88 2.66
CA GLU A 36 9.30 -2.08 3.46
C GLU A 36 8.01 -2.90 3.63
N ARG A 37 6.89 -2.22 3.92
CA ARG A 37 5.58 -2.86 4.03
C ARG A 37 5.15 -3.53 2.71
N LEU A 38 5.38 -2.86 1.59
CA LEU A 38 5.10 -3.43 0.27
C LEU A 38 5.96 -4.67 0.01
N ALA A 39 7.26 -4.57 0.24
CA ALA A 39 8.19 -5.68 0.07
C ALA A 39 7.84 -6.88 0.97
N ARG A 40 7.40 -6.62 2.21
CA ARG A 40 6.91 -7.67 3.12
C ARG A 40 5.68 -8.36 2.56
N ALA A 41 4.67 -7.60 2.12
CA ALA A 41 3.45 -8.17 1.55
C ALA A 41 3.71 -8.97 0.27
N GLN A 42 4.65 -8.52 -0.58
CA GLN A 42 5.09 -9.28 -1.76
C GLN A 42 5.77 -10.61 -1.38
N ARG A 43 6.64 -10.60 -0.35
CA ARG A 43 7.26 -11.83 0.17
C ARG A 43 6.25 -12.79 0.77
N ASP A 44 5.29 -12.28 1.54
CA ASP A 44 4.24 -13.08 2.15
C ASP A 44 3.34 -13.72 1.07
N PHE A 45 3.02 -12.97 0.00
CA PHE A 45 2.33 -13.51 -1.17
C PHE A 45 3.12 -14.65 -1.81
N HIS A 46 4.40 -14.44 -2.13
CA HIS A 46 5.23 -15.48 -2.76
C HIS A 46 5.32 -16.74 -1.90
N ARG A 47 5.47 -16.59 -0.59
CA ARG A 47 5.49 -17.72 0.35
C ARG A 47 4.19 -18.53 0.32
N GLN A 48 3.07 -17.87 0.07
CA GLN A 48 1.74 -18.48 0.12
C GLN A 48 1.14 -18.72 -1.29
N ARG A 49 1.92 -18.51 -2.36
CA ARG A 49 1.42 -18.47 -3.75
C ARG A 49 0.64 -19.73 -4.10
N GLU A 50 1.25 -20.90 -3.93
CA GLU A 50 0.63 -22.20 -4.25
C GLU A 50 -0.69 -22.43 -3.49
N LEU A 51 -0.73 -22.06 -2.20
CA LEU A 51 -1.94 -22.18 -1.40
C LEU A 51 -3.05 -21.22 -1.86
N LEU A 52 -2.68 -20.01 -2.27
CA LEU A 52 -3.62 -19.02 -2.78
C LEU A 52 -4.17 -19.42 -4.15
N GLU A 53 -3.33 -19.98 -5.01
CA GLU A 53 -3.73 -20.53 -6.32
C GLU A 53 -4.71 -21.70 -6.15
N ALA A 54 -4.42 -22.66 -5.26
CA ALA A 54 -5.35 -23.75 -4.96
C ALA A 54 -6.71 -23.24 -4.46
N LYS A 55 -6.70 -22.26 -3.54
CA LYS A 55 -7.93 -21.60 -3.07
C LYS A 55 -8.67 -20.86 -4.18
N PHE A 56 -7.94 -20.24 -5.12
CA PHE A 56 -8.56 -19.58 -6.26
C PHE A 56 -9.32 -20.59 -7.12
N ILE A 57 -8.69 -21.73 -7.46
CA ILE A 57 -9.34 -22.79 -8.25
C ILE A 57 -10.57 -23.33 -7.54
N GLU A 58 -10.48 -23.60 -6.23
CA GLU A 58 -11.62 -24.06 -5.42
C GLU A 58 -12.80 -23.08 -5.51
N ARG A 59 -12.54 -21.77 -5.33
CA ARG A 59 -13.57 -20.73 -5.37
C ARG A 59 -14.12 -20.49 -6.77
N ALA A 60 -13.25 -20.51 -7.78
CA ALA A 60 -13.64 -20.39 -9.18
C ALA A 60 -14.53 -21.56 -9.61
N ALA A 61 -14.21 -22.78 -9.18
CA ALA A 61 -15.02 -23.97 -9.43
C ALA A 61 -16.40 -23.89 -8.75
N ALA A 62 -16.46 -23.36 -7.52
CA ALA A 62 -17.70 -23.20 -6.77
C ALA A 62 -18.66 -22.13 -7.36
N THR A 63 -18.15 -21.17 -8.12
CA THR A 63 -18.95 -20.06 -8.69
C THR A 63 -19.74 -20.49 -9.96
N GLY A 64 -19.59 -21.74 -10.39
CA GLY A 64 -20.35 -22.32 -11.50
C GLY A 64 -19.65 -22.21 -12.85
N LYS A 65 -20.03 -23.13 -13.76
CA LYS A 65 -19.46 -23.32 -15.09
C LYS A 65 -19.70 -22.08 -15.96
N PRO A 66 -18.69 -21.37 -16.48
CA PRO A 66 -18.92 -20.45 -17.58
C PRO A 66 -19.41 -21.29 -18.76
N ARG A 67 -20.73 -21.32 -18.99
CA ARG A 67 -21.36 -21.82 -20.22
C ARG A 67 -21.18 -23.31 -20.57
N GLY A 68 -21.00 -24.20 -19.60
CA GLY A 68 -20.91 -25.64 -19.93
C GLY A 68 -19.48 -26.16 -20.20
N LEU A 69 -18.44 -25.34 -20.05
CA LEU A 69 -17.04 -25.77 -20.17
C LEU A 69 -16.42 -26.18 -18.81
N ARG A 70 -15.82 -27.37 -18.74
CA ARG A 70 -15.05 -27.79 -17.57
C ARG A 70 -13.76 -26.97 -17.56
N TRP A 71 -13.32 -26.46 -16.41
CA TRP A 71 -11.94 -25.99 -16.27
C TRP A 71 -11.04 -27.20 -16.53
N VAL A 72 -10.39 -27.22 -17.69
CA VAL A 72 -9.63 -28.40 -18.16
C VAL A 72 -8.21 -28.35 -17.63
N ASP A 73 -7.60 -27.17 -17.72
CA ASP A 73 -6.27 -26.86 -17.22
C ASP A 73 -6.22 -25.38 -16.85
N VAL A 74 -5.69 -25.05 -15.66
CA VAL A 74 -5.45 -23.66 -15.25
C VAL A 74 -3.99 -23.52 -14.94
N GLU A 75 -3.32 -22.72 -15.74
CA GLU A 75 -1.93 -22.38 -15.55
C GLU A 75 -1.86 -20.96 -14.99
N PHE A 76 -1.09 -20.79 -13.91
CA PHE A 76 -0.77 -19.49 -13.37
C PHE A 76 0.61 -19.09 -13.88
N ASP A 77 0.68 -17.91 -14.47
CA ASP A 77 1.96 -17.32 -14.89
C ASP A 77 2.85 -17.05 -13.67
N ASP A 78 4.16 -17.21 -13.86
CA ASP A 78 5.17 -16.90 -12.86
C ASP A 78 5.33 -15.40 -12.65
N ASP A 79 5.01 -14.59 -13.66
CA ASP A 79 5.04 -13.14 -13.56
C ASP A 79 3.84 -12.59 -12.77
N VAL A 80 4.14 -12.03 -11.61
CA VAL A 80 3.11 -11.50 -10.68
C VAL A 80 2.97 -9.99 -10.81
N LEU A 81 1.76 -9.53 -11.14
CA LEU A 81 1.39 -8.11 -11.14
C LEU A 81 0.70 -7.72 -9.83
N TYR A 82 1.20 -6.66 -9.19
CA TYR A 82 0.67 -6.18 -7.92
C TYR A 82 -0.28 -5.00 -8.08
N ALA A 83 -1.56 -5.21 -7.81
CA ALA A 83 -2.53 -4.13 -7.73
C ALA A 83 -2.32 -3.29 -6.46
N ARG A 84 -2.29 -1.97 -6.62
CA ARG A 84 -2.18 -1.02 -5.49
C ARG A 84 -3.41 -0.12 -5.45
N ASP A 85 -3.92 0.08 -4.25
CA ASP A 85 -4.98 1.06 -4.04
C ASP A 85 -4.42 2.49 -4.18
N LYS A 86 -5.10 3.34 -4.95
CA LYS A 86 -4.62 4.70 -5.27
C LYS A 86 -4.55 5.60 -4.03
N LYS A 87 -5.48 5.44 -3.08
CA LYS A 87 -5.60 6.29 -1.89
C LYS A 87 -4.60 5.88 -0.81
N THR A 88 -4.51 4.59 -0.53
CA THR A 88 -3.72 4.03 0.57
C THR A 88 -2.33 3.60 0.14
N ARG A 89 -2.08 3.44 -1.17
CA ARG A 89 -0.83 2.96 -1.76
C ARG A 89 -0.41 1.55 -1.31
N ARG A 90 -1.32 0.81 -0.65
CA ARG A 90 -1.13 -0.57 -0.19
C ARG A 90 -1.50 -1.56 -1.28
N LEU A 91 -1.04 -2.82 -1.16
CA LEU A 91 -1.54 -3.91 -1.99
C LEU A 91 -3.05 -4.05 -1.78
N LYS A 92 -3.78 -4.21 -2.87
CA LYS A 92 -5.22 -4.46 -2.86
C LYS A 92 -5.44 -5.96 -2.76
N ALA A 93 -6.31 -6.37 -1.83
CA ALA A 93 -6.82 -7.73 -1.74
C ALA A 93 -8.00 -7.93 -2.68
#